data_AF-A0A1R4H0V2-F1
#
_entry.id   AF-A0A1R4H0V2-F1
#
_cell.length_a   1.000
_cell.length_b   1.000
_cell.length_c   1.000
_cell.angle_alpha   90.00
_cell.angle_beta   90.00
_cell.angle_gamma   90.00
#
_symmetry.space_group_name_H-M   'P 1'
#
loop_
_entity.id
_entity.type
_entity.pdbx_description
1 polymer ?
#
loop_
_entity_poly.entity_id
_entity_poly.type
_entity_poly.pdbx_seq_one_letter_code
_entity_poly.pdbx_strand_id
1 'polypeptide(L)'
;MTSKVSLKKHDRFETELLQKYWPLWLEPVISEHQSLKDWQALVDQTLVLAVDSYQRDFLNHPHHYETFQLAMAELLNLLEVPGLAGILATTRKILTWPIKKLLRMGRKRLHITDTSQEVAVLNQICEHTLIQMTDKLLERTEQGKQTTWWKECAVQLRVQRPALLEHFATAAQNYHVNFQDDIEATANRLYIKLQEQPVVLNSLRATRATTDAAVIAIALQTGGIGLHDLIIAPAMLTVTSLLTESAIGSYMNRLEVELKKNQLATVKQTLFIDTLRNTLLALPEQLSAPEHFNIPLNQLQAAEAQLTDKRHGLRLL
;
A
#
# COMPACT_ATOMS: atom_id res chain seq x y z
N MET A 1 19.00 -28.44 -70.32
CA MET A 1 18.32 -27.14 -70.51
C MET A 1 17.78 -26.66 -69.18
N THR A 2 18.51 -25.79 -68.49
CA THR A 2 18.09 -25.20 -67.21
C THR A 2 17.23 -23.97 -67.52
N SER A 3 15.92 -24.05 -67.22
CA SER A 3 15.02 -22.92 -67.41
C SER A 3 15.45 -21.78 -66.47
N LYS A 4 15.94 -20.67 -67.02
CA LYS A 4 16.20 -19.44 -66.26
C LYS A 4 14.88 -18.96 -65.65
N VAL A 5 14.73 -19.14 -64.34
CA VAL A 5 13.60 -18.62 -63.57
C VAL A 5 13.63 -17.09 -63.65
N SER A 6 12.49 -16.50 -64.03
CA SER A 6 12.34 -15.05 -64.17
C SER A 6 12.23 -14.41 -62.78
N LEU A 7 13.25 -13.64 -62.38
CA LEU A 7 13.32 -12.92 -61.09
C LEU A 7 12.07 -12.06 -60.83
N LYS A 8 11.55 -11.35 -61.85
CA LYS A 8 10.34 -10.51 -61.72
C LYS A 8 9.06 -11.30 -61.43
N LYS A 9 8.99 -12.57 -61.82
CA LYS A 9 7.84 -13.43 -61.47
C LYS A 9 7.97 -13.94 -60.03
N HIS A 10 9.20 -14.16 -59.55
CA HIS A 10 9.49 -14.58 -58.18
C HIS A 10 9.00 -13.54 -57.16
N ASP A 11 9.39 -12.27 -57.30
CA ASP A 11 8.99 -11.19 -56.37
C ASP A 11 7.46 -11.09 -56.20
N ARG A 12 6.71 -11.29 -57.31
CA ARG A 12 5.25 -11.26 -57.29
C ARG A 12 4.67 -12.47 -56.57
N PHE A 13 5.18 -13.68 -56.82
CA PHE A 13 4.72 -14.89 -56.13
C PHE A 13 5.06 -14.85 -54.64
N GLU A 14 6.22 -14.32 -54.26
CA GLU A 14 6.59 -14.09 -52.86
C GLU A 14 5.62 -13.12 -52.19
N THR A 15 5.29 -12.01 -52.85
CA THR A 15 4.35 -11.01 -52.31
C THR A 15 2.94 -11.58 -52.16
N GLU A 16 2.43 -12.30 -53.16
CA GLU A 16 1.11 -12.95 -53.10
C GLU A 16 1.05 -14.04 -52.01
N LEU A 17 2.14 -14.78 -51.80
CA LEU A 17 2.25 -15.79 -50.73
C LEU A 17 2.28 -15.14 -49.35
N LEU A 18 3.11 -14.11 -49.17
CA LEU A 18 3.16 -13.34 -47.93
C LEU A 18 1.76 -12.77 -47.61
N GLN A 19 1.14 -12.03 -48.53
CA GLN A 19 -0.18 -11.44 -48.28
C GLN A 19 -1.25 -12.48 -47.92
N LYS A 20 -1.19 -13.68 -48.51
CA LYS A 20 -2.17 -14.75 -48.26
C LYS A 20 -2.02 -15.40 -46.88
N TYR A 21 -0.79 -15.66 -46.45
CA TYR A 21 -0.53 -16.43 -45.22
C TYR A 21 -0.10 -15.58 -44.03
N TRP A 22 0.28 -14.32 -44.24
CA TRP A 22 0.71 -13.39 -43.20
C TRP A 22 -0.29 -13.24 -42.05
N PRO A 23 -1.61 -13.08 -42.27
CA PRO A 23 -2.57 -13.00 -41.17
C PRO A 23 -2.62 -14.29 -40.35
N LEU A 24 -2.53 -15.45 -41.01
CA LEU A 24 -2.50 -16.77 -40.36
C LEU A 24 -1.24 -16.98 -39.52
N TRP A 25 -0.09 -16.47 -39.99
CA TRP A 25 1.17 -16.56 -39.26
C TRP A 25 1.25 -15.61 -38.07
N LEU A 26 0.59 -14.45 -38.15
CA LEU A 26 0.54 -13.48 -37.04
C LEU A 26 -0.53 -13.80 -35.99
N GLU A 27 -1.54 -14.61 -36.31
CA GLU A 27 -2.64 -14.95 -35.39
C GLU A 27 -2.15 -15.38 -33.99
N PRO A 28 -1.13 -16.26 -33.84
CA PRO A 28 -0.61 -16.63 -32.51
C PRO A 28 0.01 -15.44 -31.76
N VAL A 29 0.76 -14.59 -32.47
CA VAL A 29 1.42 -13.41 -31.89
C VAL A 29 0.39 -12.38 -31.46
N ILE A 30 -0.63 -12.13 -32.28
CA ILE A 30 -1.74 -11.20 -31.95
C ILE A 30 -2.51 -11.74 -30.74
N SER A 31 -2.77 -13.04 -30.70
CA SER A 31 -3.46 -13.69 -29.59
C SER A 31 -2.66 -13.66 -28.28
N GLU A 32 -1.33 -13.73 -28.32
CA GLU A 32 -0.44 -13.56 -27.17
C GLU A 32 -0.52 -12.12 -26.64
N HIS A 33 -0.45 -11.12 -27.52
CA HIS A 33 -0.62 -9.71 -27.12
C HIS A 33 -1.99 -9.43 -26.50
N GLN A 34 -3.05 -10.05 -27.02
CA GLN A 34 -4.38 -9.92 -26.42
C GLN A 34 -4.40 -10.51 -25.01
N SER A 35 -3.76 -11.66 -24.80
CA SER A 35 -3.68 -12.29 -23.48
C SER A 35 -2.91 -11.41 -22.48
N LEU A 36 -1.83 -10.76 -22.93
CA LEU A 36 -1.07 -9.80 -22.13
C LEU A 36 -1.90 -8.56 -21.75
N LYS A 37 -2.69 -8.01 -22.68
CA LYS A 37 -3.62 -6.91 -22.39
C LYS A 37 -4.71 -7.33 -21.40
N ASP A 38 -5.27 -8.51 -21.59
CA ASP A 38 -6.30 -9.06 -20.71
C ASP A 38 -5.73 -9.30 -19.30
N TRP A 39 -4.46 -9.73 -19.19
CA TRP A 39 -3.75 -9.84 -17.92
C TRP A 39 -3.55 -8.50 -17.24
N GLN A 40 -3.07 -7.49 -17.96
CA GLN A 40 -2.94 -6.13 -17.42
C GLN A 40 -4.27 -5.61 -16.87
N ALA A 41 -5.36 -5.78 -17.64
CA ALA A 41 -6.69 -5.38 -17.22
C ALA A 41 -7.16 -6.15 -15.97
N LEU A 42 -6.88 -7.46 -15.90
CA LEU A 42 -7.21 -8.31 -14.76
C LEU A 42 -6.48 -7.88 -13.48
N VAL A 43 -5.18 -7.58 -13.59
CA VAL A 43 -4.36 -7.06 -12.49
C VAL A 43 -4.92 -5.73 -12.01
N ASP A 44 -5.10 -4.77 -12.91
CA ASP A 44 -5.58 -3.43 -12.57
C ASP A 44 -6.96 -3.46 -11.91
N GLN A 45 -7.90 -4.25 -12.43
CA GLN A 45 -9.24 -4.41 -11.86
C GLN A 45 -9.20 -5.02 -10.45
N THR A 46 -8.36 -6.03 -10.23
CA THR A 46 -8.30 -6.71 -8.93
C THR A 46 -7.64 -5.80 -7.89
N LEU A 47 -6.66 -4.98 -8.28
CA LEU A 47 -6.06 -3.98 -7.39
C LEU A 47 -7.02 -2.85 -6.99
N VAL A 48 -7.91 -2.42 -7.90
CA VAL A 48 -8.96 -1.46 -7.54
C VAL A 48 -9.84 -2.02 -6.42
N LEU A 49 -10.28 -3.28 -6.54
CA LEU A 49 -11.07 -3.94 -5.51
C LEU A 49 -10.32 -4.11 -4.18
N ALA A 50 -9.01 -4.35 -4.24
CA ALA A 50 -8.16 -4.46 -3.06
C ALA A 50 -8.05 -3.11 -2.31
N VAL A 51 -7.84 -2.01 -3.04
CA VAL A 51 -7.81 -0.65 -2.48
C VAL A 51 -9.17 -0.26 -1.89
N ASP A 52 -10.27 -0.60 -2.57
CA ASP A 52 -11.62 -0.35 -2.07
C ASP A 52 -11.91 -1.14 -0.78
N SER A 53 -11.40 -2.38 -0.70
CA SER A 53 -11.50 -3.18 0.52
C SER A 53 -10.71 -2.57 1.66
N TYR A 54 -9.50 -2.05 1.40
CA TYR A 54 -8.73 -1.33 2.41
C TYR A 54 -9.45 -0.08 2.94
N GLN A 55 -10.04 0.72 2.04
CA GLN A 55 -10.83 1.88 2.45
C GLN A 55 -12.01 1.49 3.33
N ARG A 56 -12.76 0.47 2.93
CA ARG A 56 -13.95 0.00 3.66
C ARG A 56 -13.60 -0.62 5.00
N ASP A 57 -12.63 -1.52 5.02
CA ASP A 57 -12.38 -2.42 6.14
C ASP A 57 -11.45 -1.77 7.20
N PHE A 58 -10.67 -0.74 6.83
CA PHE A 58 -9.77 -0.03 7.74
C PHE A 58 -10.06 1.48 7.83
N LEU A 59 -9.93 2.24 6.74
CA LEU A 59 -9.99 3.72 6.80
C LEU A 59 -11.36 4.27 7.23
N ASN A 60 -12.42 3.66 6.73
CA ASN A 60 -13.81 4.08 6.97
C ASN A 60 -14.47 3.28 8.09
N HIS A 61 -13.67 2.63 8.95
CA HIS A 61 -14.21 1.80 10.01
C HIS A 61 -15.16 2.62 10.92
N PRO A 62 -16.43 2.19 11.12
CA PRO A 62 -17.49 3.06 11.64
C PRO A 62 -17.27 3.57 13.06
N HIS A 63 -16.50 2.85 13.86
CA HIS A 63 -16.43 3.13 15.29
C HIS A 63 -15.09 3.73 15.71
N HIS A 64 -13.96 3.37 15.10
CA HIS A 64 -12.64 3.82 15.53
C HIS A 64 -11.62 3.69 14.40
N TYR A 65 -11.03 4.82 13.98
CA TYR A 65 -9.90 4.84 13.04
C TYR A 65 -8.60 4.89 13.87
N GLU A 66 -7.95 3.73 13.99
CA GLU A 66 -6.77 3.48 14.85
C GLU A 66 -5.67 4.53 14.65
N THR A 67 -5.32 4.84 13.40
CA THR A 67 -4.23 5.78 13.07
C THR A 67 -4.48 7.19 13.64
N PHE A 68 -5.73 7.65 13.67
CA PHE A 68 -6.05 8.93 14.30
C PHE A 68 -6.06 8.83 15.83
N GLN A 69 -6.44 7.68 16.40
CA GLN A 69 -6.31 7.45 17.84
C GLN A 69 -4.85 7.49 18.29
N LEU A 70 -3.93 6.94 17.48
CA LEU A 70 -2.49 7.08 17.72
C LEU A 70 -2.06 8.56 17.71
N ALA A 71 -2.56 9.37 16.76
CA ALA A 71 -2.27 10.80 16.73
C ALA A 71 -2.82 11.54 17.98
N MET A 72 -3.97 11.12 18.49
CA MET A 72 -4.54 11.67 19.73
C MET A 72 -3.78 11.22 20.97
N ALA A 73 -3.29 9.99 21.00
CA ALA A 73 -2.40 9.50 22.07
C ALA A 73 -1.06 10.27 22.06
N GLU A 74 -0.51 10.55 20.88
CA GLU A 74 0.67 11.40 20.76
C GLU A 74 0.40 12.87 21.12
N LEU A 75 -0.79 13.39 20.80
CA LEU A 75 -1.21 14.70 21.31
C LEU A 75 -1.20 14.68 22.84
N LEU A 76 -1.78 13.65 23.46
CA LEU A 76 -1.75 13.52 24.91
C LEU A 76 -0.32 13.64 25.40
N ASN A 77 0.62 12.85 24.85
CA ASN A 77 2.06 12.95 25.15
C ASN A 77 2.59 14.39 25.06
N LEU A 78 2.26 15.15 24.02
CA LEU A 78 2.68 16.55 23.87
C LEU A 78 2.13 17.50 24.96
N LEU A 79 1.04 17.13 25.63
CA LEU A 79 0.48 17.90 26.74
C LEU A 79 1.29 17.75 28.05
N GLU A 80 2.19 16.76 28.15
CA GLU A 80 3.16 16.64 29.25
C GLU A 80 4.21 17.76 29.11
N VAL A 81 3.94 18.92 29.70
CA VAL A 81 4.97 19.94 29.86
C VAL A 81 5.87 19.55 31.05
N PRO A 82 7.20 19.39 30.88
CA PRO A 82 8.13 19.31 32.00
C PRO A 82 8.19 20.69 32.67
N GLY A 83 7.31 20.94 33.65
CA GLY A 83 7.20 22.25 34.29
C GLY A 83 6.12 22.41 35.35
N LEU A 84 5.09 21.54 35.38
CA LEU A 84 4.08 21.54 36.46
C LEU A 84 4.48 20.69 37.67
N ALA A 85 5.69 20.12 37.69
CA ALA A 85 6.34 19.65 38.92
C ALA A 85 6.56 20.81 39.94
N GLY A 86 6.40 22.06 39.52
CA GLY A 86 6.58 23.25 40.35
C GLY A 86 5.59 23.42 41.50
N ILE A 87 4.46 22.70 41.53
CA ILE A 87 3.47 22.80 42.64
C ILE A 87 3.72 21.75 43.73
N LEU A 88 4.74 20.89 43.58
CA LEU A 88 5.25 19.99 44.62
C LEU A 88 6.72 20.28 44.96
N ALA A 89 7.15 21.54 44.84
CA ALA A 89 8.53 21.97 45.09
C ALA A 89 8.85 22.21 46.58
N THR A 90 8.42 21.33 47.49
CA THR A 90 8.77 21.40 48.92
C THR A 90 9.78 20.34 49.36
N THR A 91 10.48 19.69 48.43
CA THR A 91 11.61 18.80 48.73
C THR A 91 12.75 19.03 47.75
N ARG A 92 13.39 20.20 47.89
CA ARG A 92 14.63 20.52 47.19
C ARG A 92 15.81 19.88 47.92
N LYS A 93 16.29 18.73 47.42
CA LYS A 93 17.71 18.34 47.36
C LYS A 93 17.79 16.89 46.88
N ILE A 94 18.75 16.66 45.99
CA ILE A 94 19.15 15.38 45.36
C ILE A 94 18.62 15.28 43.92
N LEU A 95 19.58 15.13 43.00
CA LEU A 95 19.48 14.81 41.57
C LEU A 95 19.62 15.96 40.54
N THR A 96 20.76 16.66 40.61
CA THR A 96 21.52 17.01 39.39
C THR A 96 22.20 15.75 38.84
N TRP A 97 21.42 14.78 38.38
CA TRP A 97 21.89 13.65 37.57
C TRP A 97 21.41 13.88 36.13
N PRO A 98 22.23 13.57 35.11
CA PRO A 98 22.37 14.37 33.91
C PRO A 98 21.25 14.13 32.90
N ILE A 99 20.45 15.17 32.66
CA ILE A 99 19.31 15.22 31.73
C ILE A 99 19.70 14.95 30.26
N LYS A 100 21.00 14.93 29.90
CA LYS A 100 21.45 14.63 28.54
C LYS A 100 21.50 13.13 28.18
N LYS A 101 21.42 12.20 29.15
CA LYS A 101 21.45 10.75 28.85
C LYS A 101 20.05 10.12 28.77
N LEU A 102 19.03 10.74 29.37
CA LEU A 102 17.64 10.26 29.29
C LEU A 102 16.98 10.54 27.93
N LEU A 103 17.40 11.59 27.20
CA LEU A 103 16.94 11.87 25.83
C LEU A 103 17.40 10.83 24.79
N ARG A 104 18.41 10.00 25.09
CA ARG A 104 18.81 8.86 24.23
C ARG A 104 18.19 7.53 24.65
N MET A 105 17.58 7.43 25.84
CA MET A 105 16.89 6.22 26.32
C MET A 105 15.36 6.35 26.31
N GLY A 106 14.81 7.57 26.19
CA GLY A 106 13.37 7.83 26.05
C GLY A 106 12.79 7.57 24.65
N ARG A 107 13.64 7.24 23.65
CA ARG A 107 13.18 6.72 22.35
C ARG A 107 12.91 5.20 22.38
N LYS A 108 12.53 4.65 23.54
CA LYS A 108 11.70 3.46 23.52
C LYS A 108 10.32 3.95 23.11
N ARG A 109 10.16 4.05 21.79
CA ARG A 109 8.89 4.25 21.09
C ARG A 109 7.84 3.50 21.89
N LEU A 110 6.79 4.18 22.32
CA LEU A 110 5.57 3.50 22.72
C LEU A 110 5.12 2.74 21.47
N HIS A 111 5.65 1.52 21.30
CA HIS A 111 5.09 0.52 20.42
C HIS A 111 3.73 0.22 21.03
N ILE A 112 2.75 1.04 20.66
CA ILE A 112 1.35 0.68 20.77
C ILE A 112 1.20 -0.48 19.78
N THR A 113 1.42 -1.68 20.34
CA THR A 113 1.28 -3.03 19.76
C THR A 113 2.30 -3.48 18.72
N ASP A 114 2.88 -4.66 18.96
CA ASP A 114 3.72 -5.44 18.02
C ASP A 114 2.92 -5.98 16.80
N THR A 115 1.62 -5.66 16.70
CA THR A 115 0.76 -6.05 15.57
C THR A 115 -0.22 -4.91 15.27
N SER A 116 0.19 -3.96 14.43
CA SER A 116 -0.72 -2.94 13.90
C SER A 116 -1.90 -3.61 13.19
N GLN A 117 -3.13 -3.27 13.60
CA GLN A 117 -4.34 -3.83 13.00
C GLN A 117 -4.40 -3.50 11.50
N GLU A 118 -3.89 -2.32 11.11
CA GLU A 118 -3.72 -1.93 9.71
C GLU A 118 -2.89 -2.94 8.92
N VAL A 119 -1.72 -3.34 9.45
CA VAL A 119 -0.80 -4.27 8.79
C VAL A 119 -1.46 -5.64 8.64
N ALA A 120 -2.20 -6.09 9.65
CA ALA A 120 -2.95 -7.34 9.57
C ALA A 120 -4.02 -7.30 8.47
N VAL A 121 -4.80 -6.21 8.39
CA VAL A 121 -5.82 -6.01 7.35
C VAL A 121 -5.19 -5.96 5.96
N LEU A 122 -4.08 -5.22 5.79
CA LEU A 122 -3.36 -5.13 4.51
C LEU A 122 -2.86 -6.50 4.03
N ASN A 123 -2.27 -7.29 4.93
CA ASN A 123 -1.80 -8.64 4.60
C ASN A 123 -2.96 -9.55 4.22
N GLN A 124 -4.08 -9.48 4.95
CA GLN A 124 -5.28 -10.24 4.62
C GLN A 124 -5.84 -9.85 3.23
N ILE A 125 -5.88 -8.56 2.91
CA ILE A 125 -6.31 -8.06 1.59
C ILE A 125 -5.39 -8.58 0.48
N CYS A 126 -4.07 -8.53 0.70
CA CYS A 126 -3.10 -9.06 -0.26
C CYS A 126 -3.33 -10.55 -0.52
N GLU A 127 -3.50 -11.34 0.55
CA GLU A 127 -3.77 -12.77 0.44
C GLU A 127 -5.06 -13.06 -0.35
N HIS A 128 -6.16 -12.39 0.00
CA HIS A 128 -7.43 -12.54 -0.72
C HIS A 128 -7.33 -12.11 -2.19
N THR A 129 -6.58 -11.04 -2.48
CA THR A 129 -6.34 -10.57 -3.85
C THR A 129 -5.66 -11.67 -4.67
N LEU A 130 -4.60 -12.29 -4.14
CA LEU A 130 -3.88 -13.35 -4.85
C LEU A 130 -4.71 -14.63 -5.03
N ILE A 131 -5.57 -14.95 -4.06
CA ILE A 131 -6.54 -16.05 -4.19
C ILE A 131 -7.51 -15.75 -5.34
N GLN A 132 -8.16 -14.58 -5.33
CA GLN A 132 -9.09 -14.18 -6.39
C GLN A 132 -8.42 -14.15 -7.77
N MET A 133 -7.17 -13.72 -7.87
CA MET A 133 -6.43 -13.78 -9.12
C MET A 133 -6.20 -15.21 -9.59
N THR A 134 -5.85 -16.13 -8.68
CA THR A 134 -5.67 -17.54 -9.00
C THR A 134 -6.97 -18.17 -9.52
N ASP A 135 -8.10 -17.86 -8.88
CA ASP A 135 -9.41 -18.35 -9.30
C ASP A 135 -9.79 -17.83 -10.70
N LYS A 136 -9.64 -16.51 -10.93
CA LYS A 136 -9.90 -15.89 -12.25
C LYS A 136 -8.98 -16.43 -13.33
N LEU A 137 -7.72 -16.75 -13.00
CA LEU A 137 -6.79 -17.39 -13.95
C LEU A 137 -7.28 -18.80 -14.29
N LEU A 138 -7.73 -19.59 -13.31
CA LEU A 138 -8.24 -20.94 -13.53
C LEU A 138 -9.47 -20.92 -14.47
N GLU A 139 -10.42 -20.02 -14.24
CA GLU A 139 -11.58 -19.82 -15.14
C GLU A 139 -11.15 -19.53 -16.59
N ARG A 140 -10.12 -18.69 -16.78
CA ARG A 140 -9.57 -18.37 -18.12
C ARG A 140 -8.89 -19.55 -18.79
N THR A 141 -8.30 -20.47 -18.02
CA THR A 141 -7.68 -21.69 -18.58
C THR A 141 -8.71 -22.68 -19.13
N GLU A 142 -9.96 -22.62 -18.68
CA GLU A 142 -11.03 -23.52 -19.11
C GLU A 142 -11.78 -23.00 -20.35
N GLN A 143 -11.83 -21.68 -20.56
CA GLN A 143 -12.71 -21.04 -21.54
C GLN A 143 -11.98 -20.43 -22.78
N GLY A 144 -10.65 -20.40 -22.80
CA GLY A 144 -9.87 -19.62 -23.76
C GLY A 144 -9.23 -20.41 -24.92
N LYS A 145 -8.97 -19.73 -26.05
CA LYS A 145 -8.13 -20.28 -27.15
C LYS A 145 -6.65 -20.41 -26.77
N GLN A 146 -6.18 -19.58 -25.84
CA GLN A 146 -4.79 -19.55 -25.35
C GLN A 146 -4.63 -20.27 -24.00
N THR A 147 -5.15 -21.50 -23.90
CA THR A 147 -5.13 -22.23 -22.62
C THR A 147 -3.71 -22.44 -22.08
N THR A 148 -2.71 -22.63 -22.94
CA THR A 148 -1.31 -22.84 -22.52
C THR A 148 -0.73 -21.59 -21.86
N TRP A 149 -0.89 -20.42 -22.47
CA TRP A 149 -0.39 -19.15 -21.91
C TRP A 149 -0.96 -18.87 -20.52
N TRP A 150 -2.28 -18.98 -20.36
CA TRP A 150 -2.95 -18.77 -19.06
C TRP A 150 -2.54 -19.81 -18.01
N LYS A 151 -2.33 -21.08 -18.42
CA LYS A 151 -1.87 -22.14 -17.51
C LYS A 151 -0.47 -21.86 -17.00
N GLU A 152 0.44 -21.42 -17.86
CA GLU A 152 1.80 -21.10 -17.45
C GLU A 152 1.85 -19.87 -16.54
N CYS A 153 1.08 -18.81 -16.85
CA CYS A 153 0.91 -17.69 -15.93
C CYS A 153 0.38 -18.13 -14.56
N ALA A 154 -0.60 -19.02 -14.51
CA ALA A 154 -1.14 -19.55 -13.25
C ALA A 154 -0.10 -20.35 -12.46
N VAL A 155 0.71 -21.16 -13.13
CA VAL A 155 1.83 -21.88 -12.50
C VAL A 155 2.86 -20.90 -11.96
N GLN A 156 3.26 -19.90 -12.73
CA GLN A 156 4.24 -18.89 -12.29
C GLN A 156 3.73 -18.07 -11.10
N LEU A 157 2.47 -17.61 -11.13
CA LEU A 157 1.86 -16.91 -10.00
C LEU A 157 1.87 -17.78 -8.75
N ARG A 158 1.54 -19.07 -8.87
CA ARG A 158 1.53 -20.00 -7.74
C ARG A 158 2.93 -20.20 -7.14
N VAL A 159 3.96 -20.27 -7.98
CA VAL A 159 5.37 -20.39 -7.54
C VAL A 159 5.83 -19.13 -6.82
N GLN A 160 5.45 -17.95 -7.31
CA GLN A 160 5.90 -16.67 -6.75
C GLN A 160 5.06 -16.17 -5.57
N ARG A 161 3.85 -16.70 -5.38
CA ARG A 161 2.91 -16.29 -4.33
C ARG A 161 3.57 -16.20 -2.94
N PRO A 162 4.34 -17.18 -2.45
CA PRO A 162 4.95 -17.07 -1.12
C PRO A 162 5.92 -15.89 -0.99
N ALA A 163 6.80 -15.71 -1.98
CA ALA A 163 7.76 -14.61 -2.01
C ALA A 163 7.07 -13.24 -2.14
N LEU A 164 5.99 -13.17 -2.93
CA LEU A 164 5.18 -11.96 -3.09
C LEU A 164 4.47 -11.56 -1.79
N LEU A 165 3.91 -12.53 -1.06
CA LEU A 165 3.28 -12.29 0.25
C LEU A 165 4.30 -11.81 1.28
N GLU A 166 5.47 -12.42 1.34
CA GLU A 166 6.55 -12.00 2.25
C GLU A 166 7.07 -10.60 1.92
N HIS A 167 7.26 -10.31 0.63
CA HIS A 167 7.68 -8.99 0.17
C HIS A 167 6.64 -7.93 0.50
N PHE A 168 5.36 -8.21 0.27
CA PHE A 168 4.26 -7.32 0.62
C PHE A 168 4.17 -7.09 2.13
N ALA A 169 4.27 -8.13 2.95
CA ALA A 169 4.23 -8.00 4.41
C ALA A 169 5.38 -7.12 4.93
N THR A 170 6.57 -7.29 4.37
CA THR A 170 7.74 -6.44 4.70
C THR A 170 7.51 -5.00 4.27
N ALA A 171 6.98 -4.78 3.06
CA ALA A 171 6.64 -3.45 2.56
C ALA A 171 5.58 -2.76 3.44
N ALA A 172 4.53 -3.49 3.85
CA ALA A 172 3.49 -3.00 4.74
C ALA A 172 4.04 -2.59 6.12
N GLN A 173 4.95 -3.39 6.68
CA GLN A 173 5.61 -3.06 7.95
C GLN A 173 6.48 -1.80 7.82
N ASN A 174 7.27 -1.70 6.75
CA ASN A 174 8.11 -0.53 6.49
C ASN A 174 7.28 0.73 6.30
N TYR A 175 6.19 0.63 5.54
CA TYR A 175 5.22 1.70 5.38
C TYR A 175 4.65 2.14 6.74
N HIS A 176 4.20 1.19 7.57
CA HIS A 176 3.62 1.50 8.88
C HIS A 176 4.60 2.24 9.79
N VAL A 177 5.89 1.84 9.77
CA VAL A 177 6.95 2.56 10.51
C VAL A 177 7.17 3.97 9.97
N ASN A 178 7.19 4.13 8.64
CA ASN A 178 7.41 5.44 8.02
C ASN A 178 6.24 6.40 8.22
N PHE A 179 5.01 5.88 8.26
CA PHE A 179 3.80 6.70 8.43
C PHE A 179 3.64 7.25 9.86
N GLN A 180 4.46 6.81 10.82
CA GLN A 180 4.50 7.38 12.17
C GLN A 180 4.86 8.86 12.15
N ASP A 181 5.71 9.31 11.22
CA ASP A 181 6.07 10.73 11.08
C ASP A 181 4.83 11.60 10.75
N ASP A 182 3.90 11.07 9.93
CA ASP A 182 2.64 11.75 9.61
C ASP A 182 1.67 11.79 10.80
N ILE A 183 1.65 10.72 11.62
CA ILE A 183 0.87 10.66 12.87
C ILE A 183 1.39 11.71 13.85
N GLU A 184 2.70 11.77 14.08
CA GLU A 184 3.35 12.76 14.94
C GLU A 184 3.13 14.20 14.41
N ALA A 185 3.23 14.42 13.10
CA ALA A 185 2.97 15.72 12.50
C ALA A 185 1.52 16.16 12.72
N THR A 186 0.57 15.24 12.63
CA THR A 186 -0.86 15.50 12.89
C THR A 186 -1.09 15.87 14.35
N ALA A 187 -0.50 15.12 15.29
CA ALA A 187 -0.55 15.42 16.72
C ALA A 187 0.00 16.83 17.02
N ASN A 188 1.15 17.18 16.45
CA ASN A 188 1.75 18.51 16.60
C ASN A 188 0.87 19.64 16.02
N ARG A 189 0.26 19.45 14.85
CA ARG A 189 -0.68 20.43 14.27
C ARG A 189 -1.90 20.64 15.15
N LEU A 190 -2.42 19.58 15.77
CA LEU A 190 -3.53 19.66 16.71
C LEU A 190 -3.12 20.39 17.99
N TYR A 191 -1.91 20.09 18.51
CA TYR A 191 -1.35 20.78 19.67
C TYR A 191 -1.16 22.29 19.44
N ILE A 192 -0.56 22.69 18.31
CA ILE A 192 -0.39 24.11 17.95
C ILE A 192 -1.76 24.81 17.90
N LYS A 193 -2.77 24.17 17.31
CA LYS A 193 -4.13 24.73 17.26
C LYS A 193 -4.73 24.88 18.66
N LEU A 194 -4.47 23.93 19.56
CA LEU A 194 -4.92 23.99 20.95
C LEU A 194 -4.26 25.12 21.75
N GLN A 195 -3.04 25.53 21.41
CA GLN A 195 -2.38 26.68 22.04
C GLN A 195 -3.13 28.00 21.80
N GLU A 196 -3.89 28.11 20.70
CA GLU A 196 -4.77 29.26 20.44
C GLU A 196 -5.99 29.29 21.38
N GLN A 197 -6.32 28.19 22.06
CA GLN A 197 -7.44 28.06 23.00
C GLN A 197 -6.97 27.59 24.38
N PRO A 198 -6.41 28.50 25.20
CA PRO A 198 -5.77 28.14 26.46
C PRO A 198 -6.72 27.48 27.47
N VAL A 199 -8.02 27.76 27.41
CA VAL A 199 -9.03 27.12 28.28
C VAL A 199 -9.13 25.62 27.99
N VAL A 200 -9.26 25.23 26.71
CA VAL A 200 -9.33 23.83 26.29
C VAL A 200 -7.99 23.12 26.53
N LEU A 201 -6.88 23.80 26.25
CA LEU A 201 -5.55 23.24 26.51
C LEU A 201 -5.33 22.95 28.00
N ASN A 202 -5.73 23.87 28.88
CA ASN A 202 -5.58 23.69 30.32
C ASN A 202 -6.55 22.65 30.89
N SER A 203 -7.77 22.54 30.33
CA SER A 203 -8.69 21.45 30.72
C SER A 203 -8.12 20.09 30.34
N LEU A 204 -7.58 19.95 29.11
CA LEU A 204 -6.95 18.70 28.67
C LEU A 204 -5.73 18.32 29.54
N ARG A 205 -4.90 19.31 29.91
CA ARG A 205 -3.78 19.10 30.84
C ARG A 205 -4.26 18.66 32.23
N ALA A 206 -5.32 19.27 32.75
CA ALA A 206 -5.89 18.91 34.05
C ALA A 206 -6.51 17.50 34.04
N THR A 207 -7.24 17.16 32.98
CA THR A 207 -7.77 15.81 32.74
C THR A 207 -6.63 14.78 32.74
N ARG A 208 -5.56 15.03 31.97
CA ARG A 208 -4.40 14.14 31.92
C ARG A 208 -3.71 13.96 33.27
N ALA A 209 -3.43 15.05 33.98
CA ALA A 209 -2.82 14.99 35.31
C ALA A 209 -3.67 14.19 36.32
N THR A 210 -5.00 14.26 36.19
CA THR A 210 -5.94 13.48 37.01
C THR A 210 -5.88 11.99 36.65
N THR A 211 -5.81 11.66 35.36
CA THR A 211 -5.65 10.27 34.89
C THR A 211 -4.33 9.68 35.38
N ASP A 212 -3.19 10.37 35.19
CA ASP A 212 -1.88 9.86 35.60
C ASP A 212 -1.81 9.64 37.13
N ALA A 213 -2.42 10.52 37.93
CA ALA A 213 -2.51 10.35 39.37
C ALA A 213 -3.40 9.17 39.79
N ALA A 214 -4.53 8.97 39.10
CA ALA A 214 -5.41 7.82 39.34
C ALA A 214 -4.70 6.50 39.00
N VAL A 215 -3.89 6.48 37.95
CA VAL A 215 -3.07 5.32 37.56
C VAL A 215 -2.06 4.97 38.64
N ILE A 216 -1.34 5.96 39.18
CA ILE A 216 -0.38 5.75 40.27
C ILE A 216 -1.11 5.22 41.51
N ALA A 217 -2.28 5.78 41.86
CA ALA A 217 -3.08 5.33 43.00
C ALA A 217 -3.59 3.89 42.82
N ILE A 218 -4.11 3.54 41.64
CA ILE A 218 -4.61 2.20 41.33
C ILE A 218 -3.45 1.20 41.30
N ALA A 219 -2.31 1.53 40.68
CA ALA A 219 -1.14 0.65 40.62
C ALA A 219 -0.55 0.35 42.01
N LEU A 220 -0.56 1.33 42.92
CA LEU A 220 -0.17 1.15 44.33
C LEU A 220 -1.18 0.27 45.10
N GLN A 221 -2.46 0.34 44.74
CA GLN A 221 -3.52 -0.42 45.40
C GLN A 221 -3.68 -1.85 44.86
N THR A 222 -3.26 -2.13 43.61
CA THR A 222 -3.45 -3.42 42.94
C THR A 222 -2.17 -4.25 42.76
N GLY A 223 -1.03 -3.80 43.27
CA GLY A 223 0.19 -4.62 43.31
C GLY A 223 0.95 -4.75 41.98
N GLY A 224 0.87 -3.75 41.10
CA GLY A 224 1.79 -3.62 39.95
C GLY A 224 1.53 -4.51 38.73
N ILE A 225 0.34 -5.08 38.57
CA ILE A 225 -0.02 -5.86 37.38
C ILE A 225 -0.34 -4.90 36.21
N GLY A 226 0.32 -5.10 35.08
CA GLY A 226 0.37 -4.17 33.95
C GLY A 226 -1.01 -3.84 33.35
N LEU A 227 -1.41 -2.57 33.48
CA LEU A 227 -2.70 -2.01 33.04
C LEU A 227 -2.54 -1.00 31.89
N HIS A 228 -1.53 -1.12 31.03
CA HIS A 228 -1.26 -0.11 30.00
C HIS A 228 -2.40 0.06 28.98
N ASP A 229 -3.20 -0.98 28.74
CA ASP A 229 -4.31 -0.95 27.77
C ASP A 229 -5.65 -0.45 28.38
N LEU A 230 -5.81 -0.49 29.70
CA LEU A 230 -7.06 -0.06 30.38
C LEU A 230 -7.12 1.45 30.69
N ILE A 231 -6.00 2.16 30.52
CA ILE A 231 -5.82 3.53 31.03
C ILE A 231 -6.01 4.60 29.94
N ILE A 232 -5.75 4.26 28.68
CA ILE A 232 -5.80 5.22 27.58
C ILE A 232 -7.26 5.48 27.15
N ALA A 233 -8.14 4.48 27.20
CA ALA A 233 -9.52 4.61 26.73
C ALA A 233 -10.34 5.70 27.45
N PRO A 234 -10.32 5.86 28.79
CA PRO A 234 -11.06 6.94 29.46
C PRO A 234 -10.54 8.35 29.12
N ALA A 235 -9.22 8.50 29.01
CA ALA A 235 -8.61 9.78 28.64
C ALA A 235 -8.96 10.14 27.19
N MET A 236 -8.89 9.17 26.27
CA MET A 236 -9.24 9.34 24.86
C MET A 236 -10.69 9.77 24.68
N LEU A 237 -11.65 9.15 25.37
CA LEU A 237 -13.07 9.55 25.29
C LEU A 237 -13.28 11.00 25.75
N THR A 238 -12.61 11.40 26.84
CA THR A 238 -12.72 12.75 27.39
C THR A 238 -12.07 13.78 26.45
N VAL A 239 -10.91 13.46 25.87
CA VAL A 239 -10.23 14.30 24.89
C VAL A 239 -11.10 14.47 23.64
N THR A 240 -11.64 13.37 23.10
CA THR A 240 -12.51 13.43 21.92
C THR A 240 -13.76 14.25 22.18
N SER A 241 -14.45 14.07 23.32
CA SER A 241 -15.63 14.87 23.68
C SER A 241 -15.27 16.35 23.82
N LEU A 242 -14.24 16.70 24.59
CA LEU A 242 -13.81 18.10 24.77
C LEU A 242 -13.38 18.76 23.45
N LEU A 243 -12.63 18.05 22.61
CA LEU A 243 -12.20 18.58 21.32
C LEU A 243 -13.37 18.73 20.35
N THR A 244 -14.27 17.75 20.29
CA THR A 244 -15.44 17.77 19.40
C THR A 244 -16.44 18.85 19.79
N GLU A 245 -16.65 19.05 21.09
CA GLU A 245 -17.56 20.08 21.63
C GLU A 245 -16.96 21.49 21.56
N SER A 246 -15.63 21.60 21.43
CA SER A 246 -14.95 22.89 21.29
C SER A 246 -15.05 23.47 19.86
N ALA A 247 -14.68 24.74 19.71
CA ALA A 247 -14.51 25.36 18.40
C ALA A 247 -13.37 24.73 17.55
N ILE A 248 -12.61 23.77 18.09
CA ILE A 248 -11.55 23.01 17.40
C ILE A 248 -12.09 21.73 16.74
N GLY A 249 -13.31 21.27 17.05
CA GLY A 249 -13.86 20.02 16.51
C GLY A 249 -13.87 19.96 14.98
N SER A 250 -14.20 21.08 14.31
CA SER A 250 -14.14 21.16 12.84
C SER A 250 -12.73 21.04 12.27
N TYR A 251 -11.70 21.49 13.01
CA TYR A 251 -10.30 21.36 12.62
C TYR A 251 -9.79 19.92 12.85
N MET A 252 -10.21 19.29 13.95
CA MET A 252 -9.93 17.88 14.24
C MET A 252 -10.43 16.98 13.10
N ASN A 253 -11.69 17.15 12.69
CA ASN A 253 -12.26 16.38 11.56
C ASN A 253 -11.52 16.63 10.24
N ARG A 254 -11.05 17.88 10.00
CA ARG A 254 -10.24 18.17 8.81
C ARG A 254 -8.90 17.43 8.84
N LEU A 255 -8.22 17.42 9.98
CA LEU A 255 -6.96 16.69 10.14
C LEU A 255 -7.16 15.17 10.00
N GLU A 256 -8.25 14.63 10.54
CA GLU A 256 -8.59 13.21 10.36
C GLU A 256 -8.79 12.86 8.87
N VAL A 257 -9.57 13.66 8.14
CA VAL A 257 -9.81 13.47 6.70
C VAL A 257 -8.53 13.62 5.88
N GLU A 258 -7.69 14.60 6.21
CA GLU A 258 -6.38 14.79 5.57
C GLU A 258 -5.47 13.60 5.81
N LEU A 259 -5.40 13.10 7.05
CA LEU A 259 -4.60 11.96 7.43
C LEU A 259 -5.07 10.70 6.69
N LYS A 260 -6.38 10.42 6.66
CA LYS A 260 -6.97 9.30 5.89
C LYS A 260 -6.62 9.38 4.41
N LYS A 261 -6.73 10.58 3.81
CA LYS A 261 -6.41 10.80 2.40
C LYS A 261 -4.94 10.54 2.10
N ASN A 262 -4.05 11.05 2.95
CA ASN A 262 -2.61 10.84 2.81
C ASN A 262 -2.26 9.36 2.99
N GLN A 263 -2.85 8.70 3.99
CA GLN A 263 -2.67 7.27 4.24
C GLN A 263 -3.09 6.43 3.02
N LEU A 264 -4.30 6.68 2.50
CA LEU A 264 -4.80 6.01 1.30
C LEU A 264 -3.88 6.20 0.09
N ALA A 265 -3.43 7.44 -0.15
CA ALA A 265 -2.55 7.75 -1.26
C ALA A 265 -1.21 7.00 -1.13
N THR A 266 -0.62 7.00 0.05
CA THR A 266 0.64 6.31 0.34
C THR A 266 0.46 4.80 0.16
N VAL A 267 -0.52 4.17 0.81
CA VAL A 267 -0.79 2.72 0.71
C VAL A 267 -1.05 2.30 -0.74
N LYS A 268 -1.87 3.06 -1.46
CA LYS A 268 -2.15 2.80 -2.87
C LYS A 268 -0.88 2.81 -3.70
N GLN A 269 -0.02 3.82 -3.52
CA GLN A 269 1.20 3.94 -4.29
C GLN A 269 2.24 2.89 -3.90
N THR A 270 2.62 2.82 -2.63
CA THR A 270 3.77 2.00 -2.19
C THR A 270 3.46 0.51 -2.16
N LEU A 271 2.27 0.12 -1.69
CA LEU A 271 1.92 -1.28 -1.49
C LEU A 271 1.21 -1.86 -2.72
N PHE A 272 0.14 -1.23 -3.18
CA PHE A 272 -0.66 -1.80 -4.26
C PHE A 272 -0.04 -1.58 -5.65
N ILE A 273 0.55 -0.41 -5.92
CA ILE A 273 1.18 -0.13 -7.22
C ILE A 273 2.64 -0.59 -7.22
N ASP A 274 3.49 -0.04 -6.36
CA ASP A 274 4.94 -0.23 -6.49
C ASP A 274 5.37 -1.67 -6.18
N THR A 275 4.72 -2.29 -5.21
CA THR A 275 4.98 -3.69 -4.81
C THR A 275 4.12 -4.66 -5.62
N LEU A 276 2.79 -4.63 -5.44
CA LEU A 276 1.94 -5.71 -5.95
C LEU A 276 1.74 -5.65 -7.48
N ARG A 277 1.35 -4.48 -8.02
CA ARG A 277 1.11 -4.31 -9.46
C ARG A 277 2.35 -4.61 -10.29
N ASN A 278 3.48 -4.02 -9.93
CA ASN A 278 4.70 -4.16 -10.72
C ASN A 278 5.19 -5.61 -10.76
N THR A 279 5.16 -6.32 -9.62
CA THR A 279 5.54 -7.75 -9.61
C THR A 279 4.57 -8.59 -10.44
N LEU A 280 3.27 -8.35 -10.34
CA LEU A 280 2.27 -9.08 -11.12
C LEU A 280 2.41 -8.80 -12.63
N LEU A 281 2.64 -7.54 -13.02
CA LEU A 281 2.81 -7.18 -14.43
C LEU A 281 4.09 -7.75 -15.03
N ALA A 282 5.12 -8.01 -14.23
CA ALA A 282 6.36 -8.63 -14.66
C ALA A 282 6.25 -10.17 -14.82
N LEU A 283 5.18 -10.81 -14.34
CA LEU A 283 5.03 -12.28 -14.42
C LEU A 283 5.10 -12.83 -15.84
N PRO A 284 4.41 -12.26 -16.85
CA PRO A 284 4.45 -12.77 -18.21
C PRO A 284 5.84 -12.71 -18.85
N GLU A 285 6.68 -11.76 -18.44
CA GLU A 285 8.05 -11.61 -18.97
C GLU A 285 8.96 -12.79 -18.57
N GLN A 286 8.56 -13.57 -17.58
CA GLN A 286 9.32 -14.70 -17.05
C GLN A 286 8.87 -16.05 -17.65
N LEU A 287 7.88 -16.02 -18.54
CA LEU A 287 7.42 -17.20 -19.27
C LEU A 287 8.54 -17.67 -20.22
N SER A 288 9.21 -18.74 -19.82
CA SER A 288 10.40 -19.27 -20.51
C SER A 288 10.08 -20.39 -21.52
N ALA A 289 8.80 -20.61 -21.85
CA ALA A 289 8.44 -21.72 -22.72
C ALA A 289 8.80 -21.45 -24.19
N PRO A 290 9.25 -22.48 -24.94
CA PRO A 290 9.60 -22.37 -26.36
C PRO A 290 8.37 -22.09 -27.27
N GLU A 291 7.17 -22.01 -26.70
CA GLU A 291 5.91 -21.78 -27.41
C GLU A 291 5.49 -20.29 -27.45
N HIS A 292 6.20 -19.40 -26.74
CA HIS A 292 5.90 -17.96 -26.74
C HIS A 292 6.77 -17.22 -27.75
N PHE A 293 6.16 -16.28 -28.48
CA PHE A 293 6.88 -15.52 -29.48
C PHE A 293 7.64 -14.35 -28.87
N ASN A 294 7.12 -13.73 -27.78
CA ASN A 294 7.74 -12.58 -27.11
C ASN A 294 8.15 -11.46 -28.08
N ILE A 295 7.44 -11.33 -29.21
CA ILE A 295 7.69 -10.29 -30.21
C ILE A 295 7.04 -9.00 -29.70
N PRO A 296 7.77 -7.90 -29.49
CA PRO A 296 7.19 -6.66 -29.01
C PRO A 296 6.31 -6.00 -30.09
N LEU A 297 5.26 -5.30 -29.66
CA LEU A 297 4.26 -4.71 -30.55
C LEU A 297 4.86 -3.76 -31.60
N ASN A 298 5.91 -3.03 -31.25
CA ASN A 298 6.62 -2.13 -32.17
C ASN A 298 7.28 -2.89 -33.32
N GLN A 299 7.81 -4.09 -33.07
CA GLN A 299 8.42 -4.94 -34.09
C GLN A 299 7.34 -5.53 -35.01
N LEU A 300 6.18 -5.90 -34.47
CA LEU A 300 5.03 -6.35 -35.27
C LEU A 300 4.51 -5.22 -36.18
N GLN A 301 4.33 -4.01 -35.64
CA GLN A 301 3.89 -2.85 -36.42
C GLN A 301 4.91 -2.45 -37.49
N ALA A 302 6.20 -2.52 -37.19
CA ALA A 302 7.26 -2.26 -38.16
C ALA A 302 7.27 -3.31 -39.29
N ALA A 303 7.03 -4.59 -38.97
CA ALA A 303 6.93 -5.66 -39.96
C ALA A 303 5.70 -5.48 -40.87
N GLU A 304 4.54 -5.12 -40.30
CA GLU A 304 3.32 -4.82 -41.07
C GLU A 304 3.49 -3.56 -41.95
N ALA A 305 4.14 -2.53 -41.44
CA ALA A 305 4.48 -1.33 -42.20
C ALA A 305 5.42 -1.66 -43.38
N GLN A 306 6.45 -2.49 -43.17
CA GLN A 306 7.34 -2.89 -44.27
C GLN A 306 6.63 -3.73 -45.35
N LEU A 307 5.63 -4.52 -44.98
CA LEU A 307 4.84 -5.33 -45.91
C LEU A 307 3.86 -4.47 -46.73
N THR A 308 3.39 -3.35 -46.17
CA THR A 308 2.49 -2.40 -46.84
C THR A 308 3.24 -1.32 -47.64
N ASP A 309 4.43 -0.91 -47.21
CA ASP A 309 5.21 0.20 -47.80
C ASP A 309 6.09 -0.23 -48.99
N LYS A 310 6.42 -1.53 -49.13
CA LYS A 310 7.16 -2.05 -50.31
C LYS A 310 6.26 -2.22 -51.55
N ARG A 311 5.73 -1.12 -52.08
CA ARG A 311 5.31 -1.03 -53.49
C ARG A 311 6.49 -0.97 -54.47
N HIS A 312 7.71 -0.70 -54.01
CA HIS A 312 8.92 -0.67 -54.85
C HIS A 312 10.12 -1.38 -54.20
N GLY A 313 10.33 -2.64 -54.58
CA GLY A 313 11.64 -3.32 -54.46
C GLY A 313 11.94 -3.93 -53.09
N LEU A 314 11.51 -5.19 -52.89
CA LEU A 314 12.17 -6.09 -51.94
C LEU A 314 13.57 -6.43 -52.46
N ARG A 315 14.59 -5.64 -52.10
CA ARG A 315 15.94 -6.18 -51.96
C ARG A 315 16.04 -6.78 -50.57
N LEU A 316 15.91 -8.10 -50.49
CA LEU A 316 16.41 -8.88 -49.36
C LEU A 316 17.95 -8.83 -49.47
N LEU A 317 18.60 -8.26 -48.45
CA LEU A 317 20.04 -8.38 -48.22
C LEU A 317 20.26 -9.51 -47.22
#